data_AF-A0A539D052-F1
#
_entry.id   AF-A0A539D052-F1
#
_cell.length_a   1.000
_cell.length_b   1.000
_cell.length_c   1.000
_cell.angle_alpha   90.00
_cell.angle_beta   90.00
_cell.angle_gamma   90.00
#
_symmetry.space_group_name_H-M   'P 1'
#
loop_
_entity.id
_entity.type
_entity.pdbx_description
1 polymer ?
#
loop_
_entity_poly.entity_id
_entity_poly.type
_entity_poly.pdbx_seq_one_letter_code
_entity_poly.pdbx_strand_id
1 'polypeptide(L)'
;MGVAVSVDGNPRYGRLDPWRGGATAVAEAMRNVAAVGATPHALTDCLNFGNPEDPEVFHEFRESVRGLGEAARRLGLKGEPGAPVPFVSGNVSLYNFSATGRAIPPSPIVACFGILEDYSRAVGQTARRSRSLLVLVGDRRAEFGGSIAMEL
;
A
#
# COMPACT_ATOMS: atom_id res chain seq x y z
N MET A 1 20.70 -5.82 -13.83
CA MET A 1 20.00 -5.65 -12.54
C MET A 1 19.44 -4.24 -12.44
N GLY A 2 18.22 -4.10 -11.96
CA GLY A 2 17.54 -2.83 -11.70
C GLY A 2 16.70 -2.91 -10.43
N VAL A 3 16.31 -1.74 -9.92
CA VAL A 3 15.47 -1.61 -8.72
C VAL A 3 14.18 -0.91 -9.11
N ALA A 4 13.05 -1.46 -8.69
CA ALA A 4 11.75 -0.81 -8.80
C ALA A 4 11.31 -0.33 -7.41
N VAL A 5 10.70 0.85 -7.36
CA VAL A 5 10.19 1.44 -6.12
C VAL A 5 8.77 1.92 -6.38
N SER A 6 7.87 1.65 -5.44
CA SER A 6 6.53 2.24 -5.40
C SER A 6 6.25 2.73 -3.98
N VAL A 7 5.47 3.81 -3.86
CA VAL A 7 5.05 4.38 -2.57
C VAL A 7 3.57 4.65 -2.62
N ASP A 8 2.81 4.02 -1.73
CA ASP A 8 1.36 3.97 -1.83
C ASP A 8 0.69 4.09 -0.46
N GLY A 9 -0.49 4.68 -0.46
CA GLY A 9 -1.32 4.89 0.73
C GLY A 9 -2.58 5.65 0.35
N ASN A 10 -3.73 5.21 0.86
CA ASN A 10 -5.02 5.83 0.57
C ASN A 10 -5.72 6.29 1.87
N PRO A 11 -5.69 7.59 2.19
CA PRO A 11 -6.29 8.10 3.42
C PRO A 11 -7.82 7.97 3.44
N ARG A 12 -8.49 7.80 2.30
CA ARG A 12 -9.94 7.55 2.24
C ARG A 12 -10.28 6.17 2.77
N TYR A 13 -9.48 5.17 2.41
CA TYR A 13 -9.63 3.83 2.96
C TYR A 13 -9.28 3.80 4.44
N GLY A 14 -8.19 4.46 4.84
CA GLY A 14 -7.81 4.60 6.25
C GLY A 14 -8.92 5.21 7.12
N ARG A 15 -9.61 6.25 6.62
CA ARG A 15 -10.73 6.88 7.33
C ARG A 15 -11.97 5.98 7.46
N LEU A 16 -12.23 5.12 6.47
CA LEU A 16 -13.41 4.24 6.48
C LEU A 16 -13.18 2.94 7.25
N ASP A 17 -11.99 2.36 7.10
CA ASP A 17 -11.57 1.10 7.72
C ASP A 17 -10.03 1.12 7.82
N PRO A 18 -9.47 1.46 8.99
CA PRO A 18 -8.01 1.60 9.17
C PRO A 18 -7.24 0.31 8.85
N TRP A 19 -7.82 -0.85 9.16
CA TRP A 19 -7.23 -2.15 8.81
C TRP A 19 -7.11 -2.31 7.29
N ARG A 20 -8.18 -2.00 6.55
CA ARG A 20 -8.11 -1.98 5.07
C ARG A 20 -7.13 -0.93 4.56
N GLY A 21 -7.06 0.24 5.20
CA GLY A 21 -6.09 1.27 4.87
C GLY A 21 -4.66 0.73 4.87
N GLY A 22 -4.25 0.08 5.96
CA GLY A 22 -2.94 -0.55 6.08
C GLY A 22 -2.72 -1.71 5.10
N ALA A 23 -3.70 -2.62 5.00
CA ALA A 23 -3.59 -3.81 4.13
C ALA A 23 -3.51 -3.44 2.64
N THR A 24 -4.28 -2.45 2.21
CA THR A 24 -4.30 -1.99 0.82
C THR A 24 -3.04 -1.21 0.44
N ALA A 25 -2.46 -0.41 1.36
CA ALA A 25 -1.20 0.28 1.11
C ALA A 25 -0.06 -0.71 0.77
N VAL A 26 0.05 -1.81 1.53
CA VAL A 26 1.01 -2.90 1.22
C VAL A 26 0.70 -3.55 -0.12
N ALA A 27 -0.56 -3.93 -0.33
CA ALA A 27 -0.97 -4.63 -1.54
C ALA A 27 -0.76 -3.78 -2.82
N GLU A 28 -1.01 -2.47 -2.74
CA GLU A 28 -0.82 -1.53 -3.84
C GLU A 28 0.66 -1.32 -4.15
N ALA A 29 1.48 -1.04 -3.13
CA ALA A 29 2.92 -0.87 -3.30
C ALA A 29 3.58 -2.10 -3.92
N MET A 30 3.25 -3.30 -3.43
CA MET A 30 3.75 -4.56 -3.99
C MET A 30 3.22 -4.81 -5.41
N ARG A 31 1.95 -4.50 -5.69
CA ARG A 31 1.35 -4.68 -7.02
C ARG A 31 2.00 -3.77 -8.05
N ASN A 32 2.28 -2.52 -7.71
CA ASN A 32 2.91 -1.56 -8.61
C ASN A 32 4.35 -1.98 -8.95
N VAL A 33 5.12 -2.46 -7.96
CA VAL A 33 6.44 -3.08 -8.18
C VAL A 33 6.34 -4.33 -9.06
N ALA A 34 5.36 -5.20 -8.81
CA ALA A 34 5.14 -6.39 -9.62
C ALA A 34 4.71 -6.07 -11.06
N ALA A 35 3.93 -5.00 -11.26
CA ALA A 35 3.40 -4.60 -12.56
C ALA A 35 4.49 -4.16 -13.54
N VAL A 36 5.64 -3.66 -13.05
CA VAL A 36 6.81 -3.34 -13.90
C VAL A 36 7.71 -4.55 -14.16
N GLY A 37 7.36 -5.72 -13.62
CA GLY A 37 8.07 -6.99 -13.78
C GLY A 37 9.10 -7.28 -12.67
N ALA A 38 9.22 -6.42 -11.66
CA ALA A 38 10.12 -6.63 -10.53
C ALA A 38 9.49 -7.56 -9.48
N THR A 39 10.31 -8.21 -8.66
CA THR A 39 9.83 -9.00 -7.52
C THR A 39 9.93 -8.14 -6.25
N PRO A 40 8.84 -7.91 -5.49
CA PRO A 40 8.89 -7.27 -4.18
C PRO A 40 9.83 -8.00 -3.21
N HIS A 41 10.71 -7.26 -2.52
CA HIS A 41 11.69 -7.83 -1.59
C HIS A 41 11.71 -7.16 -0.22
N ALA A 42 11.37 -5.87 -0.13
CA ALA A 42 11.38 -5.14 1.13
C ALA A 42 10.29 -4.07 1.16
N LEU A 43 9.81 -3.78 2.36
CA LEU A 43 8.84 -2.73 2.66
C LEU A 43 9.44 -1.74 3.65
N THR A 44 9.00 -0.50 3.59
CA THR A 44 9.16 0.48 4.66
C THR A 44 7.89 1.28 4.81
N ASP A 45 7.57 1.68 6.03
CA ASP A 45 6.36 2.42 6.35
C ASP A 45 6.65 3.84 6.85
N CYS A 46 5.73 4.74 6.55
CA CYS A 46 5.63 6.04 7.18
C CYS A 46 4.21 6.17 7.73
N LEU A 47 4.07 5.98 9.04
CA LEU A 47 2.81 5.96 9.77
C LEU A 47 2.51 7.36 10.28
N ASN A 48 1.40 7.96 9.85
CA ASN A 48 1.02 9.31 10.24
C ASN A 48 -0.38 9.30 10.86
N PHE A 49 -0.46 9.65 12.16
CA PHE A 49 -1.68 9.59 12.97
C PHE A 49 -1.77 10.79 13.93
N GLY A 50 -2.96 10.98 14.53
CA GLY A 50 -3.24 12.01 15.53
C GLY A 50 -2.63 11.72 16.92
N ASN A 51 -3.23 12.26 17.98
CA ASN A 51 -2.82 11.98 19.35
C ASN A 51 -3.16 10.52 19.75
N PRO A 52 -2.16 9.67 20.06
CA PRO A 52 -2.40 8.27 20.44
C PRO A 52 -3.03 8.10 21.82
N GLU A 53 -3.13 9.15 22.64
CA GLU A 53 -3.83 9.10 23.93
C GLU A 53 -5.36 9.11 23.75
N ASP A 54 -5.83 9.53 22.58
CA ASP A 54 -7.23 9.37 22.19
C ASP A 54 -7.49 7.89 21.82
N PRO A 55 -8.43 7.20 22.51
CA PRO A 55 -8.74 5.81 22.23
C PRO A 55 -9.16 5.53 20.78
N GLU A 56 -9.82 6.48 20.11
CA GLU A 56 -10.25 6.34 18.72
C GLU A 56 -9.04 6.38 17.78
N VAL A 57 -8.16 7.37 17.95
CA VAL A 57 -6.92 7.49 17.15
C VAL A 57 -5.98 6.30 17.41
N PHE A 58 -5.90 5.83 18.65
CA PHE A 58 -5.11 4.63 18.96
C PHE A 58 -5.68 3.38 18.28
N HIS A 59 -7.00 3.26 18.21
CA HIS A 59 -7.65 2.19 17.44
C HIS A 59 -7.28 2.25 15.96
N GLU A 60 -7.34 3.43 15.34
CA GLU A 60 -6.95 3.63 13.95
C GLU A 60 -5.49 3.23 13.68
N PHE A 61 -4.57 3.65 14.55
CA PHE A 61 -3.16 3.28 14.49
C PHE A 61 -2.98 1.76 14.59
N ARG A 62 -3.55 1.15 15.64
CA ARG A 62 -3.45 -0.29 15.89
C ARG A 62 -3.97 -1.11 14.71
N GLU A 63 -5.17 -0.80 14.22
CA GLU A 63 -5.77 -1.56 13.13
C GLU A 63 -5.02 -1.34 11.81
N SER A 64 -4.50 -0.15 11.55
CA SER A 64 -3.62 0.09 10.41
C SER A 64 -2.38 -0.80 10.46
N VAL A 65 -1.62 -0.77 11.58
CA VAL A 65 -0.43 -1.61 11.78
C VAL A 65 -0.74 -3.11 11.63
N ARG A 66 -1.89 -3.54 12.16
CA ARG A 66 -2.38 -4.90 11.98
C ARG A 66 -2.61 -5.22 10.50
N GLY A 67 -3.24 -4.32 9.75
CA GLY A 67 -3.46 -4.45 8.31
C GLY A 67 -2.16 -4.57 7.51
N LEU A 68 -1.16 -3.72 7.81
CA LEU A 68 0.18 -3.80 7.19
C LEU A 68 0.81 -5.18 7.40
N GLY A 69 0.85 -5.63 8.66
CA GLY A 69 1.49 -6.91 9.01
C GLY A 69 0.75 -8.14 8.48
N GLU A 70 -0.58 -8.13 8.46
CA GLU A 70 -1.36 -9.23 7.87
C GLU A 70 -1.18 -9.31 6.34
N ALA A 71 -1.19 -8.18 5.64
CA ALA A 71 -0.98 -8.14 4.20
C ALA A 71 0.42 -8.65 3.81
N ALA A 72 1.47 -8.19 4.49
CA ALA A 72 2.83 -8.63 4.24
C ALA A 72 3.03 -10.15 4.45
N ARG A 73 2.42 -10.72 5.49
CA ARG A 73 2.43 -12.18 5.74
C ARG A 73 1.65 -12.97 4.69
N ARG A 74 0.48 -12.47 4.26
CA ARG A 74 -0.37 -13.18 3.31
C ARG A 74 0.17 -13.14 1.87
N LEU A 75 0.77 -12.01 1.47
CA LEU A 75 1.37 -11.88 0.14
C LEU A 75 2.69 -12.63 0.04
N GLY A 76 3.49 -12.60 1.10
CA GLY A 76 4.69 -13.42 1.26
C GLY A 76 5.87 -13.00 0.37
N LEU A 77 7.06 -13.43 0.79
CA LEU A 77 8.29 -13.24 0.03
C LEU A 77 8.44 -14.34 -1.02
N LYS A 78 8.56 -13.94 -2.29
CA LYS A 78 8.69 -14.90 -3.39
C LYS A 78 9.99 -15.69 -3.25
N GLY A 79 9.88 -17.02 -3.29
CA GLY A 79 11.02 -17.93 -3.12
C GLY A 79 11.24 -18.39 -1.68
N GLU A 80 10.55 -17.81 -0.70
CA GLU A 80 10.63 -18.18 0.71
C GLU A 80 9.24 -18.51 1.27
N PRO A 81 8.75 -19.75 1.11
CA PRO A 81 7.42 -20.15 1.55
C PRO A 81 7.18 -19.87 3.04
N GLY A 82 6.11 -19.14 3.34
CA GLY A 82 5.74 -18.79 4.72
C GLY A 82 6.47 -17.57 5.29
N ALA A 83 7.49 -17.04 4.60
CA ALA A 83 8.13 -15.80 5.01
C ALA A 83 7.28 -14.59 4.56
N PRO A 84 7.03 -13.60 5.44
CA PRO A 84 6.44 -12.33 5.03
C PRO A 84 7.41 -11.53 4.16
N VAL A 85 6.91 -10.61 3.34
CA VAL A 85 7.78 -9.53 2.83
C VAL A 85 8.17 -8.63 4.02
N PRO A 86 9.45 -8.46 4.33
CA PRO A 86 9.87 -7.79 5.55
C PRO A 86 9.68 -6.27 5.47
N PHE A 87 9.20 -5.67 6.56
CA PHE A 87 9.42 -4.24 6.83
C PHE A 87 10.84 -4.07 7.38
N VAL A 88 11.71 -3.43 6.60
CA VAL A 88 13.15 -3.30 6.94
C VAL A 88 13.47 -1.98 7.64
N SER A 89 12.60 -0.99 7.53
CA SER A 89 12.69 0.31 8.18
C SER A 89 11.30 0.94 8.29
N GLY A 90 11.17 2.01 9.08
CA GLY A 90 9.94 2.79 9.09
C GLY A 90 10.06 4.07 9.91
N ASN A 91 8.97 4.84 9.94
CA ASN A 91 8.81 6.05 10.74
C ASN A 91 7.39 6.09 11.32
N VAL A 92 7.27 6.63 12.54
CA VAL A 92 5.97 6.90 13.18
C VAL A 92 5.90 8.37 13.56
N SER A 93 4.97 9.08 12.94
CA SER A 93 4.61 10.47 13.22
C SER A 93 3.25 10.51 13.91
N LEU A 94 3.23 11.04 15.13
CA LEU A 94 2.04 11.16 15.97
C LEU A 94 1.72 12.63 16.24
N TYR A 95 0.55 12.89 16.82
CA TYR A 95 0.07 14.24 17.12
C TYR A 95 -0.12 15.11 15.87
N ASN A 96 -0.48 14.50 14.74
CA ASN A 96 -0.75 15.24 13.51
C ASN A 96 -2.20 15.75 13.48
N PHE A 97 -2.35 17.07 13.47
CA PHE A 97 -3.64 17.75 13.44
C PHE A 97 -3.70 18.73 12.26
N SER A 98 -4.90 18.84 11.67
CA SER A 98 -5.20 19.88 10.69
C SER A 98 -5.33 21.26 11.36
N ALA A 99 -5.33 22.33 10.56
CA ALA A 99 -5.60 23.69 11.04
C ALA A 99 -6.97 23.84 11.74
N THR A 100 -7.89 22.90 11.53
CA THR A 100 -9.21 22.87 12.18
C THR A 100 -9.19 22.21 13.57
N GLY A 101 -8.04 21.72 14.04
CA GLY A 101 -7.89 21.01 15.31
C GLY A 101 -8.28 19.54 15.26
N ARG A 102 -8.79 19.04 14.12
CA ARG A 102 -9.09 17.61 13.92
C ARG A 102 -7.84 16.83 13.56
N ALA A 103 -7.74 15.59 14.06
CA ALA A 103 -6.70 14.65 13.66
C ALA A 103 -6.70 14.45 12.15
N ILE A 104 -5.52 14.25 11.56
CA ILE A 104 -5.44 13.85 10.15
C ILE A 104 -6.08 12.47 9.95
N PRO A 105 -6.57 12.14 8.74
CA PRO A 105 -7.00 10.79 8.46
C PRO A 105 -5.88 9.78 8.67
N PRO A 106 -6.20 8.55 9.13
CA PRO A 106 -5.23 7.45 9.21
C PRO A 106 -4.47 7.30 7.91
N SER A 107 -3.16 7.51 7.95
CA SER A 107 -2.33 7.58 6.75
C SER A 107 -1.12 6.65 6.86
N PRO A 108 -1.34 5.32 6.80
CA PRO A 108 -0.25 4.37 6.59
C PRO A 108 0.25 4.48 5.14
N ILE A 109 1.46 4.98 4.97
CA ILE A 109 2.12 5.05 3.66
C ILE A 109 3.18 3.95 3.63
N VAL A 110 3.18 3.14 2.57
CA VAL A 110 4.11 2.03 2.40
C VAL A 110 4.91 2.23 1.13
N ALA A 111 6.23 2.18 1.26
CA ALA A 111 7.12 2.05 0.12
C ALA A 111 7.55 0.58 -0.03
N CYS A 112 7.51 0.08 -1.26
CA CYS A 112 7.99 -1.25 -1.62
C CYS A 112 9.20 -1.15 -2.55
N PHE A 113 10.22 -1.94 -2.26
CA PHE A 113 11.41 -2.10 -3.07
C PHE A 113 11.41 -3.49 -3.69
N GLY A 114 11.58 -3.54 -5.01
CA GLY A 114 11.68 -4.78 -5.75
C GLY A 114 12.92 -4.86 -6.62
N ILE A 115 13.35 -6.09 -6.88
CA ILE A 115 14.50 -6.41 -7.71
C ILE A 115 14.01 -6.85 -9.09
N LEU A 116 14.63 -6.29 -10.11
CA LEU A 116 14.49 -6.70 -11.49
C LEU A 116 15.83 -7.22 -11.99
N GLU A 117 15.92 -8.50 -12.35
CA GLU A 117 17.18 -9.12 -12.77
C GLU A 117 17.80 -8.42 -13.99
N ASP A 118 16.95 -8.06 -14.96
CA ASP A 118 17.31 -7.35 -16.18
C ASP A 118 16.41 -6.13 -16.38
N TYR A 119 16.98 -4.93 -16.21
CA TYR A 119 16.24 -3.67 -16.31
C TYR A 119 15.68 -3.41 -17.71
N SER A 120 16.27 -4.00 -18.75
CA SER A 120 15.81 -3.84 -20.12
C SER A 120 14.44 -4.49 -20.36
N ARG A 121 14.02 -5.38 -19.45
CA ARG A 121 12.72 -6.08 -19.48
C ARG A 121 11.60 -5.36 -18.73
N ALA A 122 11.85 -4.16 -18.21
CA ALA A 122 10.84 -3.40 -17.47
C ALA A 122 9.58 -3.14 -18.32
N VAL A 123 8.41 -3.38 -17.70
CA VAL A 123 7.11 -3.18 -18.34
C VAL A 123 6.58 -1.78 -18.01
N GLY A 124 6.12 -1.07 -19.04
CA GLY A 124 5.48 0.24 -18.91
C GLY A 124 3.96 0.12 -19.00
N GLN A 125 3.24 1.17 -18.62
CA GLN A 125 1.77 1.19 -18.58
C GLN A 125 1.13 1.37 -19.97
N THR A 126 1.90 1.83 -20.97
CA THR A 126 1.38 2.14 -22.31
C THR A 126 1.22 0.91 -23.19
N ALA A 127 0.08 0.79 -23.86
CA ALA A 127 -0.13 -0.20 -24.92
C ALA A 127 0.82 0.05 -26.10
N ARG A 128 1.77 -0.86 -26.33
CA ARG A 128 2.83 -0.66 -27.34
C ARG A 128 2.45 -1.04 -28.77
N ARG A 129 1.37 -1.80 -28.95
CA ARG A 129 0.96 -2.33 -30.26
C ARG A 129 -0.54 -2.20 -30.46
N SER A 130 -0.95 -1.81 -31.65
CA SER A 130 -2.35 -1.94 -32.09
C SER A 130 -2.80 -3.39 -31.99
N ARG A 131 -4.08 -3.61 -31.67
CA ARG A 131 -4.69 -4.95 -31.53
C ARG A 131 -4.10 -5.80 -30.38
N SER A 132 -3.60 -5.15 -29.33
CA SER A 132 -3.24 -5.85 -28.10
C SER A 132 -4.50 -6.38 -27.40
N LEU A 133 -4.41 -7.57 -26.80
CA LEU A 133 -5.47 -8.11 -25.96
C LEU A 133 -5.45 -7.41 -24.59
N LEU A 134 -6.60 -6.89 -24.15
CA LEU A 134 -6.78 -6.35 -22.81
C LEU A 134 -7.39 -7.44 -21.91
N VAL A 135 -6.71 -7.75 -20.81
CA VAL A 135 -7.14 -8.77 -19.84
C VAL A 135 -7.28 -8.12 -18.47
N LEU A 136 -8.40 -8.38 -17.81
CA LEU A 136 -8.61 -8.08 -16.40
C LEU A 136 -8.34 -9.33 -15.56
N VAL A 137 -7.44 -9.23 -14.59
CA VAL A 137 -7.17 -10.31 -13.63
C VAL A 137 -7.95 -10.03 -12.35
N GLY A 138 -8.81 -10.96 -11.95
CA GLY A 138 -9.67 -10.86 -10.78
C GLY A 138 -11.11 -10.40 -11.10
N ASP A 139 -11.95 -10.41 -10.08
CA ASP A 139 -13.38 -10.10 -10.22
C ASP A 139 -13.66 -8.59 -10.18
N ARG A 140 -14.65 -8.15 -10.95
CA ARG A 140 -15.21 -6.80 -10.83
C ARG A 140 -16.38 -6.81 -9.83
N ARG A 141 -16.34 -5.89 -8.87
CA ARG A 141 -17.41 -5.72 -7.87
C ARG A 141 -18.04 -4.33 -7.98
N ALA A 142 -19.28 -4.20 -7.53
CA ALA A 142 -19.99 -2.92 -7.46
C ALA A 142 -19.65 -2.23 -6.12
N GLU A 143 -18.45 -1.69 -6.02
CA GLU A 143 -17.93 -1.07 -4.79
C GLU A 143 -17.53 0.38 -5.09
N PHE A 144 -18.18 1.35 -4.44
CA PHE A 144 -17.87 2.78 -4.60
C PHE A 144 -17.31 3.43 -3.33
N GLY A 145 -17.39 2.76 -2.18
CA GLY A 145 -16.94 3.26 -0.89
C GLY A 145 -15.47 3.69 -0.90
N GLY A 146 -15.19 4.95 -0.57
CA GLY A 146 -13.82 5.50 -0.54
C GLY A 146 -13.21 5.79 -1.90
N SER A 147 -13.98 5.67 -2.99
CA SER A 147 -13.54 6.04 -4.35
C SER A 147 -13.56 7.55 -4.57
N ILE A 148 -12.80 8.01 -5.57
CA ILE A 148 -12.85 9.42 -6.04
C ILE A 148 -14.23 9.75 -6.64
N ALA A 149 -14.93 8.77 -7.21
CA ALA A 149 -16.23 8.99 -7.83
C ALA A 149 -17.33 9.40 -6.82
N MET A 150 -17.15 9.12 -5.53
CA MET A 150 -18.05 9.64 -4.48
C MET A 150 -17.90 11.14 -4.22
N GLU A 151 -16.82 11.77 -4.72
CA GLU A 151 -16.55 13.20 -4.55
C GLU A 151 -17.01 14.04 -5.75
N LEU A 152 -17.49 13.40 -6.82
CA LEU A 152 -18.03 14.02 -8.04
C LEU A 152 -19.55 14.23 -7.90
#